data_AF-A0A498P3H5-F1
#
_entry.id   AF-A0A498P3H5-F1
#
_cell.length_a   1.000
_cell.length_b   1.000
_cell.length_c   1.000
_cell.angle_alpha   90.00
_cell.angle_beta   90.00
_cell.angle_gamma   90.00
#
_symmetry.space_group_name_H-M   'P 1'
#
loop_
_entity.id
_entity.type
_entity.pdbx_description
1 polymer ?
#
loop_
_entity_poly.entity_id
_entity_poly.type
_entity_poly.pdbx_seq_one_letter_code
_entity_poly.pdbx_strand_id
1 'polypeptide(L)'
;MNKEQPLMMRIVILGLSVSENSLVGNFILGRAELDSEAPPDVAERVAGRLKDRHVIIINSPQLLQTNISDHQITQTVRECVHLSDPGPHVIVLLLKHEPCSAEDQECVEKVLLSFSERVYQHTMVLSTREPTETNDILQKIIQKCANRHFSLQTSSSPHDLLQTFEDIEKMNDGRHQDCAEEGVKLNLVVCGSDETLKSSISEQILQ
;
A
#
# COMPACT_ATOMS: atom_id res chain seq x y z
N MET A 1 16.37 31.00 -1.21
CA MET A 1 16.98 29.75 -1.72
C MET A 1 16.11 28.60 -1.23
N ASN A 2 15.11 28.21 -2.01
CA ASN A 2 14.32 27.01 -1.72
C ASN A 2 15.23 25.82 -1.99
N LYS A 3 15.74 25.19 -0.92
CA LYS A 3 16.24 23.83 -1.04
C LYS A 3 14.99 22.98 -1.28
N GLU A 4 14.75 22.58 -2.53
CA GLU A 4 13.82 21.49 -2.80
C GLU A 4 14.21 20.34 -1.89
N GLN A 5 13.30 19.97 -0.98
CA GLN A 5 13.48 18.73 -0.25
C GLN A 5 13.55 17.62 -1.29
N PRO A 6 14.51 16.69 -1.22
CA PRO A 6 14.55 15.58 -2.16
C PRO A 6 13.21 14.86 -2.10
N LEU A 7 12.50 14.79 -3.23
CA LEU A 7 11.18 14.16 -3.32
C LEU A 7 11.28 12.76 -2.72
N MET A 8 10.55 12.56 -1.63
CA MET A 8 10.60 11.34 -0.84
C MET A 8 9.60 10.35 -1.42
N MET A 9 10.09 9.24 -1.95
CA MET A 9 9.23 8.20 -2.49
C MET A 9 8.62 7.36 -1.36
N ARG A 10 7.32 7.06 -1.45
CA ARG A 10 6.55 6.36 -0.41
C ARG A 10 6.02 5.08 -1.01
N ILE A 11 6.44 3.96 -0.45
CA ILE A 11 6.22 2.62 -1.00
C ILE A 11 5.44 1.81 0.03
N VAL A 12 4.26 1.34 -0.34
CA VAL A 12 3.46 0.42 0.48
C VAL A 12 3.73 -1.00 0.01
N ILE A 13 4.06 -1.90 0.92
CA ILE A 13 4.24 -3.32 0.64
C ILE A 13 2.99 -4.07 1.12
N LEU A 14 2.32 -4.73 0.19
CA LEU A 14 1.14 -5.57 0.42
C LEU A 14 1.52 -7.02 0.15
N GLY A 15 1.35 -7.88 1.12
CA GLY A 15 1.66 -9.30 0.99
C GLY A 15 0.96 -10.13 2.05
N LEU A 16 0.96 -11.45 1.87
CA LEU A 16 0.31 -12.40 2.77
C LEU A 16 1.12 -12.67 4.05
N SER A 17 2.45 -12.56 3.99
CA SER A 17 3.36 -12.97 5.05
C SER A 17 4.19 -11.80 5.56
N VAL A 18 4.17 -11.56 6.88
CA VAL A 18 5.03 -10.58 7.56
C VAL A 18 6.49 -10.80 7.16
N SER A 19 6.96 -12.04 7.20
CA SER A 19 8.36 -12.38 6.90
C SER A 19 8.75 -12.08 5.45
N GLU A 20 7.83 -12.28 4.49
CA GLU A 20 8.11 -11.99 3.07
C GLU A 20 8.07 -10.50 2.80
N ASN A 21 7.15 -9.76 3.43
CA ASN A 21 7.11 -8.31 3.35
C ASN A 21 8.38 -7.68 3.93
N SER A 22 8.79 -8.12 5.12
CA SER A 22 10.00 -7.63 5.79
C SER A 22 11.25 -7.99 4.98
N LEU A 23 11.32 -9.18 4.37
CA LEU A 23 12.40 -9.55 3.46
C LEU A 23 12.50 -8.59 2.27
N VAL A 24 11.38 -8.31 1.60
CA VAL A 24 11.35 -7.41 0.44
C VAL A 24 11.66 -5.97 0.85
N GLY A 25 11.10 -5.49 1.94
CA GLY A 25 11.37 -4.14 2.44
C GLY A 25 12.83 -3.97 2.85
N ASN A 26 13.42 -4.96 3.52
CA ASN A 26 14.84 -4.98 3.87
C ASN A 26 15.75 -5.06 2.62
N PHE A 27 15.33 -5.80 1.59
CA PHE A 27 15.99 -5.82 0.29
C PHE A 27 15.99 -4.42 -0.35
N ILE A 28 14.82 -3.74 -0.37
CA ILE A 28 14.70 -2.37 -0.91
C ILE A 28 15.57 -1.39 -0.11
N LEU A 29 15.60 -1.51 1.21
CA LEU A 29 16.38 -0.64 2.10
C LEU A 29 17.88 -0.94 2.11
N GLY A 30 18.29 -2.12 1.63
CA GLY A 30 19.67 -2.61 1.68
C GLY A 30 20.18 -2.92 3.09
N ARG A 31 19.28 -3.05 4.08
CA ARG A 31 19.60 -3.33 5.50
C ARG A 31 18.41 -3.95 6.22
N ALA A 32 18.67 -4.65 7.32
CA ALA A 32 17.64 -5.30 8.14
C ALA A 32 17.05 -4.32 9.17
N GLU A 33 15.89 -3.75 8.87
CA GLU A 33 15.18 -2.79 9.74
C GLU A 33 13.73 -3.21 10.02
N LEU A 34 13.08 -3.88 9.07
CA LEU A 34 11.75 -4.44 9.25
C LEU A 34 11.88 -5.79 9.93
N ASP A 35 11.13 -5.95 11.02
CA ASP A 35 11.11 -7.18 11.80
C ASP A 35 10.25 -8.24 11.09
N SER A 36 10.80 -9.43 10.88
CA SER A 36 10.05 -10.55 10.30
C SER A 36 9.09 -11.22 11.28
N GLU A 37 9.24 -10.93 12.58
CA GLU A 37 8.44 -11.46 13.68
C GLU A 37 7.50 -10.41 14.28
N ALA A 38 7.37 -9.24 13.64
CA ALA A 38 6.44 -8.19 14.07
C ALA A 38 4.99 -8.72 14.15
N PRO A 39 4.20 -8.24 15.13
CA PRO A 39 2.76 -8.52 15.16
C PRO A 39 2.12 -8.12 13.82
N PRO A 40 1.35 -9.01 13.17
CA PRO A 40 0.82 -8.73 11.84
C PRO A 40 -0.11 -7.52 11.84
N ASP A 41 -0.78 -7.24 12.97
CA ASP A 41 -1.75 -6.17 13.17
C ASP A 41 -1.15 -4.76 13.23
N VAL A 42 0.18 -4.61 13.24
CA VAL A 42 0.85 -3.32 13.32
C VAL A 42 1.46 -2.94 11.96
N ALA A 43 1.13 -1.75 11.46
CA ALA A 43 1.80 -1.20 10.30
C ALA A 43 3.15 -0.58 10.69
N GLU A 44 4.22 -0.94 9.98
CA GLU A 44 5.55 -0.36 10.19
C GLU A 44 5.86 0.70 9.14
N ARG A 45 6.39 1.85 9.59
CA ARG A 45 6.86 2.93 8.71
C ARG A 45 8.34 3.16 8.92
N VAL A 46 9.14 2.83 7.92
CA VAL A 46 10.61 2.91 8.00
C VAL A 46 11.15 3.81 6.89
N ALA A 47 11.92 4.82 7.27
CA ALA A 47 12.63 5.68 6.32
C ALA A 47 14.00 5.11 5.95
N GLY A 48 14.44 5.35 4.73
CA GLY A 48 15.76 4.92 4.28
C GLY A 48 16.15 5.48 2.93
N ARG A 49 17.10 4.79 2.29
CA ARG A 49 17.63 5.17 1.00
C ARG A 49 17.70 3.95 0.11
N LEU A 50 17.16 4.09 -1.10
CA LEU A 50 17.40 3.19 -2.21
C LEU A 50 18.37 3.92 -3.16
N LYS A 51 19.66 3.60 -3.05
CA LYS A 51 20.75 4.39 -3.64
C LYS A 51 20.74 5.86 -3.17
N ASP A 52 20.52 6.78 -4.10
CA ASP A 52 20.44 8.23 -3.91
C ASP A 52 18.99 8.72 -3.67
N ARG A 53 17.98 7.86 -3.86
CA ARG A 53 16.58 8.17 -3.60
C ARG A 53 16.22 7.95 -2.13
N HIS A 54 15.59 8.96 -1.51
CA HIS A 54 14.99 8.81 -0.19
C HIS A 54 13.66 8.07 -0.32
N VAL A 55 13.50 7.01 0.47
CA VAL A 55 12.30 6.16 0.45
C VAL A 55 11.72 6.05 1.86
N ILE A 56 10.39 5.93 1.92
CA ILE A 56 9.67 5.41 3.08
C ILE A 56 9.04 4.09 2.66
N ILE A 57 9.26 3.05 3.45
CA ILE A 57 8.55 1.78 3.33
C ILE A 57 7.45 1.75 4.37
N ILE A 58 6.23 1.45 3.94
CA ILE A 58 5.08 1.15 4.78
C ILE A 58 4.80 -0.34 4.61
N ASN A 59 5.00 -1.12 5.68
CA ASN A 59 4.68 -2.54 5.71
C ASN A 59 3.37 -2.75 6.47
N SER A 60 2.32 -3.21 5.79
CA SER A 60 1.05 -3.61 6.40
C SER A 60 0.74 -5.07 6.03
N PRO A 61 1.25 -6.05 6.80
CA PRO A 61 1.22 -7.47 6.44
C PRO A 61 -0.14 -8.17 6.60
N GLN A 62 -1.24 -7.42 6.71
CA GLN A 62 -2.58 -7.92 7.05
C GLN A 62 -3.48 -8.08 5.83
N LEU A 63 -3.25 -7.26 4.79
CA LEU A 63 -4.29 -6.94 3.83
C LEU A 63 -4.69 -8.09 2.92
N LEU A 64 -3.80 -9.04 2.64
CA LEU A 64 -4.06 -10.13 1.69
C LEU A 64 -4.46 -11.46 2.36
N GLN A 65 -4.77 -11.47 3.66
CA GLN A 65 -5.22 -12.68 4.34
C GLN A 65 -6.63 -13.09 3.89
N THR A 66 -6.87 -14.38 3.62
CA THR A 66 -8.12 -14.90 3.04
C THR A 66 -9.37 -14.73 3.93
N ASN A 67 -9.21 -14.45 5.23
CA ASN A 67 -10.31 -14.29 6.18
C ASN A 67 -10.44 -12.85 6.74
N ILE A 68 -9.91 -11.86 6.01
CA ILE A 68 -10.03 -10.46 6.41
C ILE A 68 -11.44 -9.91 6.08
N SER A 69 -12.05 -9.20 7.02
CA SER A 69 -13.35 -8.54 6.78
C SER A 69 -13.20 -7.22 6.01
N ASP A 70 -14.25 -6.80 5.29
CA ASP A 70 -14.27 -5.51 4.58
C ASP A 70 -13.94 -4.31 5.50
N HIS A 71 -14.37 -4.37 6.77
CA HIS A 71 -14.03 -3.37 7.76
C HIS A 71 -12.53 -3.33 8.05
N GLN A 72 -11.90 -4.50 8.22
CA GLN A 72 -10.45 -4.59 8.44
C GLN A 72 -9.67 -4.10 7.21
N ILE A 73 -10.09 -4.48 5.99
CA ILE A 73 -9.50 -3.96 4.75
C ILE A 73 -9.56 -2.43 4.75
N THR A 74 -10.74 -1.87 4.98
CA THR A 74 -10.94 -0.40 4.97
C THR A 74 -10.06 0.30 6.01
N GLN A 75 -9.98 -0.24 7.24
CA GLN A 75 -9.16 0.34 8.30
C GLN A 75 -7.67 0.30 7.97
N THR A 76 -7.16 -0.85 7.52
CA THR A 76 -5.73 -0.98 7.22
C THR A 76 -5.35 -0.19 5.97
N VAL A 77 -6.24 -0.06 4.98
CA VAL A 77 -6.01 0.85 3.84
C VAL A 77 -5.94 2.29 4.31
N ARG A 78 -6.86 2.75 5.19
CA ARG A 78 -6.79 4.09 5.79
C ARG A 78 -5.48 4.32 6.54
N GLU A 79 -5.02 3.33 7.31
CA GLU A 79 -3.73 3.41 7.99
C GLU A 79 -2.56 3.52 7.00
N CYS A 80 -2.55 2.71 5.93
CA CYS A 80 -1.54 2.80 4.88
C CYS A 80 -1.52 4.19 4.24
N VAL A 81 -2.69 4.76 3.95
CA VAL A 81 -2.84 6.11 3.38
C VAL A 81 -2.31 7.16 4.34
N HIS A 82 -2.71 7.09 5.61
CA HIS A 82 -2.24 8.00 6.65
C HIS A 82 -0.71 7.96 6.83
N LEU A 83 -0.13 6.77 6.88
CA LEU A 83 1.32 6.59 7.01
C LEU A 83 2.10 6.98 5.75
N SER A 84 1.41 7.07 4.61
CA SER A 84 1.96 7.45 3.33
C SER A 84 1.53 8.85 2.87
N ASP A 85 0.99 9.70 3.75
CA ASP A 85 0.54 11.06 3.41
C ASP A 85 1.56 11.83 2.54
N PRO A 86 1.12 12.51 1.46
CA PRO A 86 -0.26 12.65 0.95
C PRO A 86 -0.84 11.42 0.18
N GLY A 87 -0.07 10.34 0.08
CA GLY A 87 -0.47 9.07 -0.52
C GLY A 87 0.74 8.27 -1.03
N PRO A 88 0.60 6.97 -1.30
CA PRO A 88 1.71 6.16 -1.79
C PRO A 88 2.06 6.53 -3.23
N HIS A 89 3.36 6.54 -3.54
CA HIS A 89 3.81 6.66 -4.93
C HIS A 89 3.76 5.31 -5.64
N VAL A 90 4.15 4.26 -4.90
CA VAL A 90 4.21 2.89 -5.37
C VAL A 90 3.55 1.96 -4.36
N ILE A 91 2.81 0.99 -4.89
CA ILE A 91 2.30 -0.15 -4.14
C ILE A 91 2.99 -1.40 -4.69
N VAL A 92 3.69 -2.14 -3.84
CA VAL A 92 4.33 -3.41 -4.18
C VAL A 92 3.43 -4.53 -3.70
N LEU A 93 2.83 -5.27 -4.64
CA LEU A 93 1.98 -6.41 -4.37
C LEU A 93 2.80 -7.71 -4.45
N LEU A 94 2.98 -8.36 -3.30
CA LEU A 94 3.71 -9.62 -3.18
C LEU A 94 2.80 -10.80 -3.48
N LEU A 95 3.08 -11.50 -4.57
CA LEU A 95 2.37 -12.72 -4.98
C LEU A 95 3.35 -13.86 -5.25
N LYS A 96 2.95 -15.07 -4.90
CA LYS A 96 3.69 -16.30 -5.22
C LYS A 96 3.28 -16.81 -6.60
N HIS A 97 4.16 -17.59 -7.23
CA HIS A 97 3.84 -18.30 -8.48
C HIS A 97 3.02 -19.57 -8.26
N GLU A 98 2.86 -20.00 -7.00
CA GLU A 98 1.96 -21.08 -6.64
C GLU A 98 0.52 -20.74 -7.10
N PRO A 99 -0.28 -21.73 -7.54
CA PRO A 99 -1.64 -21.49 -7.96
C PRO A 99 -2.43 -20.73 -6.89
N CYS A 100 -2.96 -19.57 -7.26
CA CYS A 100 -3.87 -18.80 -6.42
C CYS A 100 -5.29 -19.31 -6.60
N SER A 101 -6.10 -19.24 -5.54
CA SER A 101 -7.53 -19.49 -5.63
C SER A 101 -8.27 -18.30 -6.26
N ALA A 102 -9.53 -18.50 -6.67
CA ALA A 102 -10.36 -17.38 -7.13
C ALA A 102 -10.63 -16.38 -6.00
N GLU A 103 -10.71 -16.89 -4.77
CA GLU A 103 -10.87 -16.13 -3.54
C GLU A 103 -9.65 -15.23 -3.26
N ASP A 104 -8.43 -15.72 -3.51
CA ASP A 104 -7.21 -14.91 -3.40
C ASP A 104 -7.22 -13.74 -4.41
N GLN A 105 -7.66 -14.01 -5.64
CA GLN A 105 -7.80 -12.97 -6.66
C GLN A 105 -8.82 -11.91 -6.23
N GLU A 106 -9.99 -12.34 -5.75
CA GLU A 106 -11.05 -11.44 -5.29
C GLU A 106 -10.56 -10.58 -4.10
N CYS A 107 -9.83 -11.17 -3.16
CA CYS A 107 -9.24 -10.45 -2.04
C CYS A 107 -8.24 -9.37 -2.50
N VAL A 108 -7.32 -9.71 -3.40
CA VAL A 108 -6.37 -8.75 -3.99
C VAL A 108 -7.11 -7.60 -4.68
N GLU A 109 -8.13 -7.90 -5.47
CA GLU A 109 -8.92 -6.88 -6.18
C GLU A 109 -9.66 -5.96 -5.20
N LYS A 110 -10.30 -6.51 -4.16
CA LYS A 110 -10.99 -5.73 -3.11
C LYS A 110 -10.02 -4.80 -2.37
N VAL A 111 -8.85 -5.31 -1.97
CA VAL A 111 -7.84 -4.53 -1.26
C VAL A 111 -7.34 -3.38 -2.11
N LEU A 112 -6.96 -3.65 -3.36
CA LEU A 112 -6.47 -2.61 -4.26
C LEU A 112 -7.55 -1.56 -4.52
N LEU A 113 -8.77 -1.97 -4.88
CA LEU A 113 -9.87 -1.04 -5.16
C LEU A 113 -10.29 -0.21 -3.93
N SER A 114 -9.98 -0.67 -2.72
CA SER A 114 -10.19 0.11 -1.50
C SER A 114 -9.25 1.31 -1.37
N PHE A 115 -8.11 1.34 -2.09
CA PHE A 115 -7.28 2.55 -2.21
C PHE A 115 -7.91 3.53 -3.19
N SER A 116 -8.22 3.07 -4.41
CA SER A 116 -9.00 3.78 -5.44
C SER A 116 -9.18 2.92 -6.70
N GLU A 117 -9.97 3.41 -7.66
CA GLU A 117 -10.02 2.84 -9.01
C GLU A 117 -8.71 2.97 -9.81
N ARG A 118 -7.86 3.95 -9.47
CA ARG A 118 -6.58 4.22 -10.16
C ARG A 118 -5.39 3.50 -9.55
N VAL A 119 -5.60 2.79 -8.42
CA VAL A 119 -4.56 2.07 -7.66
C VAL A 119 -3.63 1.26 -8.55
N TYR A 120 -4.17 0.59 -9.58
CA TYR A 120 -3.39 -0.25 -10.47
C TYR A 120 -2.30 0.52 -11.21
N GLN A 121 -2.47 1.83 -11.46
CA GLN A 121 -1.46 2.71 -12.06
C GLN A 121 -0.27 2.98 -11.12
N HIS A 122 -0.42 2.71 -9.83
CA HIS A 122 0.64 2.83 -8.82
C HIS A 122 1.18 1.46 -8.37
N THR A 123 0.55 0.36 -8.80
CA THR A 123 0.90 -1.00 -8.35
C THR A 123 1.89 -1.69 -9.29
N MET A 124 2.84 -2.42 -8.70
CA MET A 124 3.60 -3.46 -9.38
C MET A 124 3.49 -4.78 -8.63
N VAL A 125 3.60 -5.89 -9.35
CA VAL A 125 3.66 -7.23 -8.77
C VAL A 125 5.11 -7.61 -8.52
N LEU A 126 5.42 -8.14 -7.34
CA LEU A 126 6.72 -8.73 -7.04
C LEU A 126 6.54 -10.18 -6.57
N SER A 127 7.32 -11.08 -7.15
CA SER A 127 7.34 -12.49 -6.77
C SER A 127 8.70 -12.88 -6.20
N THR A 128 8.73 -13.65 -5.10
CA THR A 128 9.96 -14.03 -4.39
C THR A 128 10.50 -15.41 -4.76
N ARG A 129 9.79 -16.15 -5.62
CA ARG A 129 10.14 -17.51 -6.07
C ARG A 129 10.15 -17.58 -7.58
N GLU A 130 10.87 -18.53 -8.15
CA GLU A 130 10.80 -18.82 -9.57
C GLU A 130 9.47 -19.49 -9.93
N PRO A 131 8.91 -19.23 -11.13
CA PRO A 131 7.71 -19.90 -11.60
C PRO A 131 7.96 -21.40 -11.71
N THR A 132 7.23 -22.19 -10.94
CA THR A 132 7.20 -23.65 -11.09
C THR A 132 6.21 -24.07 -12.17
N GLU A 133 5.15 -23.28 -12.37
CA GLU A 133 4.07 -23.52 -13.34
C GLU A 133 3.48 -22.18 -13.85
N THR A 134 2.61 -22.25 -14.85
CA THR A 134 1.86 -21.08 -15.33
C THR A 134 0.68 -20.81 -14.40
N ASN A 135 0.63 -19.60 -13.82
CA ASN A 135 -0.48 -19.15 -12.98
C ASN A 135 -1.26 -18.05 -13.75
N ASP A 136 -2.38 -18.45 -14.35
CA ASP A 136 -3.24 -17.54 -15.14
C ASP A 136 -3.80 -16.38 -14.32
N ILE A 137 -4.06 -16.59 -13.02
CA ILE A 137 -4.56 -15.55 -12.12
C ILE A 137 -3.48 -14.50 -11.88
N LEU A 138 -2.25 -14.93 -11.58
CA LEU A 138 -1.10 -14.04 -11.44
C LEU A 138 -0.89 -13.23 -12.72
N GLN A 139 -0.97 -13.86 -13.90
CA GLN A 139 -0.85 -13.17 -15.18
C GLN A 139 -1.93 -12.10 -15.39
N LYS A 140 -3.18 -12.38 -15.02
CA LYS A 140 -4.27 -11.37 -15.07
C LYS A 140 -4.00 -10.18 -14.16
N ILE A 141 -3.50 -10.41 -12.95
CA ILE A 141 -3.15 -9.33 -12.01
C ILE A 141 -1.99 -8.49 -12.56
N ILE A 142 -0.94 -9.15 -13.09
CA ILE A 142 0.19 -8.48 -13.74
C ILE A 142 -0.30 -7.60 -14.91
N GLN A 143 -1.20 -8.11 -15.74
CA GLN A 143 -1.78 -7.34 -16.86
C GLN A 143 -2.54 -6.10 -16.37
N LYS A 144 -3.36 -6.22 -15.32
CA LYS A 144 -4.03 -5.07 -14.69
C LYS A 144 -3.04 -4.03 -14.18
N CYS A 145 -1.89 -4.47 -13.68
CA CYS A 145 -0.79 -3.61 -13.22
C CYS A 145 0.11 -3.10 -14.36
N ALA A 146 -0.39 -3.04 -15.60
CA ALA A 146 0.35 -2.59 -16.79
C ALA A 146 1.62 -3.42 -17.08
N ASN A 147 1.57 -4.73 -16.80
CA ASN A 147 2.68 -5.67 -16.95
C ASN A 147 3.92 -5.33 -16.12
N ARG A 148 3.78 -4.56 -15.04
CA ARG A 148 4.86 -4.30 -14.08
C ARG A 148 4.99 -5.48 -13.14
N HIS A 149 5.97 -6.33 -13.43
CA HIS A 149 6.32 -7.49 -12.63
C HIS A 149 7.82 -7.55 -12.40
N PHE A 150 8.22 -7.88 -11.17
CA PHE A 150 9.60 -8.17 -10.81
C PHE A 150 9.70 -9.51 -10.12
N SER A 151 10.61 -10.37 -10.59
CA SER A 151 10.94 -11.62 -9.90
C SER A 151 12.21 -11.41 -9.08
N LEU A 152 12.07 -11.41 -7.76
CA LEU A 152 13.17 -11.30 -6.82
C LEU A 152 13.94 -12.62 -6.76
N GLN A 153 15.19 -12.57 -7.18
CA GLN A 153 16.16 -13.66 -7.16
C GLN A 153 17.33 -13.30 -6.24
N THR A 154 18.17 -14.28 -5.90
CA THR A 154 19.37 -14.07 -5.07
C THR A 154 20.41 -13.15 -5.72
N SER A 155 20.41 -13.08 -7.05
CA SER A 155 21.27 -12.20 -7.86
C SER A 155 20.67 -10.82 -8.13
N SER A 156 19.41 -10.58 -7.74
CA SER A 156 18.73 -9.32 -8.01
C SER A 156 19.39 -8.15 -7.29
N SER A 157 19.43 -7.00 -7.95
CA SER A 157 19.85 -5.75 -7.32
C SER A 157 18.64 -4.92 -6.92
N PRO A 158 18.68 -4.22 -5.77
CA PRO A 158 17.67 -3.21 -5.45
C PRO A 158 17.56 -2.11 -6.54
N HIS A 159 18.60 -1.94 -7.36
CA HIS A 159 18.58 -1.03 -8.50
C HIS A 159 17.48 -1.33 -9.52
N ASP A 160 17.24 -2.62 -9.76
CA ASP A 160 16.29 -3.05 -10.79
C ASP A 160 14.86 -2.65 -10.39
N LEU A 161 14.60 -2.59 -9.08
CA LEU A 161 13.36 -2.05 -8.52
C LEU A 161 13.28 -0.53 -8.59
N LEU A 162 14.38 0.18 -8.34
CA LEU A 162 14.40 1.65 -8.37
C LEU A 162 13.92 2.19 -9.72
N GLN A 163 14.43 1.63 -10.83
CA GLN A 163 14.03 2.06 -12.17
C GLN A 163 12.53 1.88 -12.39
N THR A 164 11.99 0.73 -11.98
CA THR A 164 10.55 0.46 -12.05
C THR A 164 9.78 1.49 -11.23
N PHE A 165 10.18 1.75 -9.99
CA PHE A 165 9.50 2.72 -9.13
C PHE A 165 9.49 4.14 -9.71
N GLU A 166 10.61 4.58 -10.30
CA GLU A 166 10.69 5.87 -10.97
C GLU A 166 9.79 5.93 -12.21
N ASP A 167 9.68 4.85 -12.97
CA ASP A 167 8.81 4.79 -14.14
C ASP A 167 7.34 4.89 -13.72
N ILE A 168 6.96 4.25 -12.60
CA ILE A 168 5.62 4.40 -12.00
C ILE A 168 5.37 5.85 -11.60
N GLU A 169 6.30 6.49 -10.90
CA GLU A 169 6.18 7.89 -10.49
C GLU A 169 6.04 8.81 -11.72
N LYS A 170 6.87 8.62 -12.74
CA LYS A 170 6.85 9.41 -14.00
C LYS A 170 5.54 9.22 -14.77
N MET A 171 5.06 7.98 -14.92
CA MET A 171 3.79 7.68 -15.62
C MET A 171 2.58 8.33 -14.95
N ASN A 172 2.66 8.62 -13.65
CA ASN A 172 1.63 9.30 -12.89
C ASN A 172 1.90 10.81 -12.75
N ASP A 173 2.77 11.39 -13.57
CA ASP A 173 3.19 12.80 -13.53
C ASP A 173 3.76 13.25 -12.17
N GLY A 174 4.40 12.33 -11.44
CA GLY A 174 4.86 12.55 -10.08
C GLY A 174 3.75 12.62 -9.03
N ARG A 175 2.49 12.39 -9.42
CA ARG A 175 1.38 12.31 -8.47
C ARG A 175 1.50 11.02 -7.66
N HIS A 176 1.15 11.12 -6.39
CA HIS A 176 0.89 9.95 -5.56
C HIS A 176 -0.54 9.46 -5.81
N GLN A 177 -0.82 8.25 -5.34
CA GLN A 177 -2.17 7.73 -5.33
C GLN A 177 -3.02 8.57 -4.37
N ASP A 178 -3.92 9.39 -4.92
CA ASP A 178 -4.98 10.06 -4.18
C ASP A 178 -5.94 8.98 -3.70
N CYS A 179 -5.79 8.57 -2.45
CA CYS A 179 -6.79 7.75 -1.79
C CYS A 179 -7.78 8.75 -1.24
N ALA A 180 -8.95 8.86 -1.88
CA ALA A 180 -10.01 9.65 -1.30
C ALA A 180 -10.27 9.07 0.09
N GLU A 181 -9.95 9.84 1.14
CA GLU A 181 -10.72 9.70 2.34
C GLU A 181 -12.15 10.03 1.90
N GLU A 182 -12.94 9.00 1.60
CA GLU A 182 -14.37 9.12 1.84
C GLU A 182 -14.51 9.31 3.35
N GLY A 183 -14.23 10.54 3.79
CA GLY A 183 -14.68 11.03 5.07
C GLY A 183 -16.17 10.78 5.06
N VAL A 184 -16.59 9.81 5.86
CA VAL A 184 -18.00 9.49 6.01
C VAL A 184 -18.66 10.80 6.42
N LYS A 185 -19.47 11.39 5.54
CA LYS A 185 -20.20 12.61 5.88
C LYS A 185 -21.23 12.24 6.93
N LEU A 186 -20.85 12.38 8.20
CA LEU A 186 -21.72 12.13 9.33
C LEU A 186 -22.75 13.27 9.38
N ASN A 187 -24.01 12.95 9.06
CA ASN A 187 -25.12 13.83 9.32
C ASN A 187 -25.55 13.64 10.78
N LEU A 188 -25.02 14.46 11.68
CA LEU A 188 -25.43 14.46 13.08
C LEU A 188 -26.68 15.32 13.27
N VAL A 189 -27.71 14.78 13.91
CA VAL A 189 -28.93 15.51 14.28
C VAL A 189 -28.99 15.63 15.81
N VAL A 190 -29.02 16.87 16.31
CA VAL A 190 -29.15 17.16 17.75
C VAL A 190 -30.64 17.34 18.09
N CYS A 191 -31.22 16.41 18.86
CA CYS A 191 -32.64 16.43 19.25
C CYS A 191 -32.81 16.81 20.73
N GLY A 192 -33.84 17.59 21.04
CA GLY A 192 -34.16 18.05 22.40
C GLY A 192 -35.24 19.13 22.39
N SER A 193 -35.69 19.58 23.57
CA SER A 193 -36.68 20.66 23.69
C SER A 193 -36.03 22.03 23.85
N ASP A 194 -34.75 22.08 24.20
CA ASP A 194 -33.99 23.31 24.47
C ASP A 194 -33.17 23.71 23.24
N GLU A 195 -33.61 24.78 22.57
CA GLU A 195 -32.98 25.31 21.36
C GLU A 195 -31.58 25.90 21.63
N THR A 196 -31.35 26.47 22.81
CA THR A 196 -30.06 27.09 23.16
C THR A 196 -28.98 26.04 23.38
N LEU A 197 -29.34 24.94 24.05
CA LEU A 197 -28.44 23.80 24.24
C LEU A 197 -28.15 23.09 22.92
N LYS A 198 -29.15 22.94 22.04
CA LYS A 198 -28.90 22.39 20.69
C LYS A 198 -27.86 23.19 19.94
N SER A 199 -28.02 24.52 19.88
CA SER A 199 -27.09 25.40 19.18
C SER A 199 -25.68 25.34 19.77
N SER A 200 -25.56 25.38 21.09
CA SER A 200 -24.25 25.32 21.77
C SER A 200 -23.53 24.00 21.53
N ILE A 201 -24.25 22.87 21.49
CA ILE A 201 -23.67 21.55 21.22
C ILE A 201 -23.26 21.46 19.74
N SER A 202 -24.10 21.94 18.82
CA SER A 202 -23.76 21.98 17.40
C SER A 202 -22.47 22.77 17.13
N GLU A 203 -22.28 23.92 17.79
CA GLU A 203 -21.05 24.72 17.65
C GLU A 203 -19.81 24.00 18.21
N GLN A 204 -19.93 23.29 19.34
CA GLN A 204 -18.79 22.55 19.92
C GLN A 204 -18.40 21.32 19.10
N ILE A 205 -19.34 20.70 18.39
CA ILE A 205 -19.07 19.52 17.56
C ILE A 205 -18.43 19.90 16.21
N LEU A 206 -18.59 21.15 15.77
CA LEU A 206 -18.05 21.66 14.51
C LEU A 206 -16.64 22.29 14.64
N GLN A 207 -16.04 22.31 15.84
CA GLN A 207 -14.65 22.72 16.10
C GLN A 207 -13.71 21.51 16.11
#